data_AF-A0A2G9THB8-F1
#
_entry.id   AF-A0A2G9THB8-F1
#
_cell.length_a   1.000
_cell.length_b   1.000
_cell.length_c   1.000
_cell.angle_alpha   90.00
_cell.angle_beta   90.00
_cell.angle_gamma   90.00
#
_symmetry.space_group_name_H-M   'P 1'
#
loop_
_entity.id
_entity.type
_entity.pdbx_description
1 polymer ?
#
loop_
_entity_poly.entity_id
_entity_poly.type
_entity_poly.pdbx_seq_one_letter_code
_entity_poly.pdbx_strand_id
1 'polypeptide(L)' 'MEIENIVANTVYIKAREINLMMMFPLIGGGQKKGKSKKWKNYLQFPHYTECLPLRSEIDV' A
#
# COMPACT_ATOMS: atom_id res chain seq x y z
N MET A 1 25.04 -14.35 2.37
CA MET A 1 24.04 -15.27 2.97
C MET A 1 23.62 -14.88 4.37
N GLU A 2 24.48 -14.92 5.40
CA GLU A 2 24.03 -14.61 6.78
C GLU A 2 23.64 -13.13 6.97
N ILE A 3 24.46 -12.20 6.46
CA ILE A 3 24.19 -10.76 6.52
C ILE A 3 22.92 -10.39 5.74
N GLU A 4 22.72 -10.98 4.56
CA GLU A 4 21.53 -10.72 3.72
C GLU A 4 20.24 -11.17 4.43
N ASN A 5 20.27 -12.31 5.13
CA ASN A 5 19.14 -12.79 5.92
C ASN A 5 18.84 -11.88 7.12
N ILE A 6 19.87 -11.37 7.80
CA ILE A 6 19.70 -10.40 8.89
C ILE A 6 19.10 -9.09 8.36
N VAL A 7 19.59 -8.59 7.22
CA VAL A 7 19.07 -7.38 6.57
C VAL A 7 17.61 -7.58 6.13
N ALA A 8 17.27 -8.72 5.53
CA ALA A 8 15.89 -9.01 5.12
C ALA A 8 14.94 -9.07 6.33
N ASN A 9 15.34 -9.75 7.41
CA ASN A 9 14.51 -9.89 8.61
C ASN A 9 14.31 -8.57 9.33
N THR A 10 15.34 -7.72 9.43
CA THR A 10 15.23 -6.41 10.06
C THR A 10 14.34 -5.46 9.25
N VAL A 11 14.46 -5.46 7.91
CA VAL A 11 13.56 -4.69 7.03
C VAL A 11 12.11 -5.16 7.17
N TYR A 12 11.88 -6.47 7.24
CA TYR A 12 10.55 -7.05 7.42
C TYR A 12 9.92 -6.68 8.76
N ILE A 13 10.66 -6.81 9.87
CA ILE A 13 10.17 -6.43 11.20
C ILE A 13 9.83 -4.94 11.23
N LYS A 14 10.67 -4.08 10.65
CA LYS A 14 10.38 -2.64 10.54
C LYS A 14 9.12 -2.34 9.74
N ALA A 15 8.88 -3.04 8.63
CA ALA A 15 7.64 -2.88 7.87
C ALA A 15 6.39 -3.28 8.68
N ARG A 16 6.50 -4.31 9.53
CA ARG A 16 5.41 -4.76 10.42
C ARG A 16 5.19 -3.86 11.62
N GLU A 17 6.25 -3.37 12.26
CA GLU A 17 6.17 -2.39 13.35
C GLU A 17 5.44 -1.12 12.87
N ILE A 18 5.76 -0.63 11.66
CA ILE A 18 5.05 0.50 11.04
C ILE A 18 3.55 0.19 10.89
N ASN A 19 3.19 -1.06 10.60
CA ASN A 19 1.79 -1.46 10.47
C ASN A 19 1.08 -1.55 11.85
N LEU A 20 1.75 -2.14 12.86
CA LEU A 20 1.24 -2.33 14.21
C LEU A 20 1.17 -1.03 15.03
N MET A 21 2.12 -0.11 14.86
CA MET A 21 2.12 1.20 15.52
C MET A 21 0.94 2.07 15.08
N MET A 22 0.28 1.72 13.97
CA MET A 22 -0.98 2.33 13.53
C MET A 22 -2.25 1.71 14.13
N MET A 23 -2.13 0.65 14.94
CA MET A 23 -3.25 0.10 15.72
C MET A 23 -3.49 0.91 17.01
N PHE A 24 -2.57 1.82 17.36
CA PHE A 24 -2.73 2.83 18.42
C PHE A 24 -2.83 4.22 17.77
N PRO A 25 -4.03 4.74 17.47
CA PRO A 25 -4.22 5.99 16.73
C PRO A 25 -3.87 7.27 17.53
N LEU A 26 -3.29 7.14 18.72
CA LEU A 26 -3.14 8.25 19.68
C LEU A 26 -1.97 9.20 19.39
N ILE A 27 -1.11 8.91 18.40
CA ILE A 27 -0.01 9.82 18.04
C ILE A 27 -0.18 10.22 16.58
N GLY A 28 -0.84 11.36 16.37
CA GLY A 28 -1.17 11.98 15.09
C GLY A 28 0.05 12.43 14.28
N GLY A 29 0.84 11.49 13.80
CA GLY A 29 1.82 11.68 12.74
C GLY A 29 1.35 10.94 11.50
N GLY A 30 0.81 11.67 10.51
CA GLY A 30 0.22 11.15 9.28
C GLY A 30 1.20 10.40 8.36
N GLN A 31 1.72 9.27 8.81
CA GLN A 31 2.64 8.44 8.06
C GLN A 31 1.86 7.43 7.23
N LYS A 32 2.16 7.42 5.94
CA LYS A 32 1.50 6.59 4.91
C LYS A 32 1.67 5.13 5.31
N LYS A 33 0.57 4.38 5.48
CA LYS A 33 0.44 2.93 5.82
C LYS A 33 1.27 1.98 4.93
N GLY A 34 2.59 2.15 4.86
CA GLY A 34 3.44 1.52 3.84
C GLY A 34 3.13 1.94 2.39
N LYS A 35 2.22 2.91 2.16
CA LYS A 35 1.82 3.30 0.80
C LYS A 35 2.91 4.11 0.13
N SER A 36 3.18 3.78 -1.15
CA SER A 36 4.10 4.54 -1.99
C SER A 36 3.74 6.03 -1.99
N LYS A 37 4.74 6.92 -2.09
CA LYS A 37 4.50 8.35 -2.18
C LYS A 37 3.59 8.73 -3.35
N LYS A 38 3.60 7.94 -4.43
CA LYS A 38 2.81 8.11 -5.65
C LYS A 38 1.52 7.27 -5.70
N TRP A 39 1.08 6.67 -4.58
CA TRP A 39 -0.09 5.77 -4.56
C TRP A 39 -1.35 6.38 -5.20
N LYS A 40 -1.54 7.69 -5.05
CA LYS A 40 -2.67 8.42 -5.65
C LYS A 40 -2.65 8.41 -7.17
N ASN A 41 -1.46 8.43 -7.77
CA ASN A 41 -1.29 8.40 -9.22
C ASN A 41 -1.51 6.98 -9.76
N TYR A 42 -1.07 5.96 -9.02
CA TYR A 42 -1.30 4.56 -9.40
C TYR A 42 -2.77 4.15 -9.29
N LEU A 43 -3.50 4.73 -8.33
CA LEU A 43 -4.92 4.47 -8.09
C LEU A 43 -5.81 5.59 -8.63
N GLN A 44 -5.34 6.33 -9.65
CA GLN A 44 -6.16 7.31 -10.31
C GLN A 44 -7.23 6.60 -11.14
N PHE A 45 -8.49 7.01 -10.96
CA PHE A 45 -9.57 6.45 -11.75
C PHE A 45 -9.47 6.90 -13.21
N PRO A 46 -9.71 5.98 -14.16
CA PRO A 46 -9.78 6.32 -15.57
C PRO A 46 -11.03 7.14 -15.89
N HIS A 47 -11.06 7.75 -17.08
CA HIS A 47 -12.24 8.45 -17.58
C HIS A 47 -13.36 7.45 -17.92
N TYR A 48 -14.63 7.86 -17.81
CA TYR A 48 -15.77 6.94 -17.96
C TYR A 48 -15.82 6.21 -19.31
N THR A 49 -15.26 6.81 -20.37
CA THR A 49 -15.17 6.21 -21.71
C THR A 49 -14.32 4.95 -21.74
N GLU A 50 -13.28 4.89 -20.91
CA GLU A 50 -12.40 3.72 -20.78
C GLU A 50 -13.09 2.58 -20.00
N CYS A 51 -14.13 2.89 -19.23
CA CYS A 51 -14.94 1.91 -18.50
C CYS A 51 -16.10 1.32 -19.31
N LEU A 52 -16.39 1.85 -20.51
CA LEU A 52 -17.46 1.35 -21.37
C LEU A 52 -17.33 -0.15 -21.74
N PRO A 53 -16.15 -0.67 -22.15
CA PRO A 53 -16.02 -2.09 -22.45
C PRO A 53 -16.18 -2.98 -21.21
N LEU A 54 -15.70 -2.52 -20.03
CA LEU A 54 -15.82 -3.26 -18.77
C LEU A 54 -17.28 -3.51 -18.38
N ARG A 55 -18.19 -2.62 -18.76
CA ARG A 55 -19.63 -2.79 -18.51
C ARG A 55 -20.23 -4.00 -19.23
N SER A 56 -19.70 -4.35 -20.39
CA SER A 56 -20.18 -5.50 -21.18
C SER A 56 -19.58 -6.84 -20.71
N GLU A 57 -18.49 -6.80 -19.96
CA GLU A 57 -17.79 -7.99 -19.45
C GLU A 57 -18.21 -8.36 -18.01
N ILE A 58 -18.81 -7.43 -17.27
CA ILE A 58 -19.30 -7.66 -15.91
C ILE A 58 -20.71 -8.26 -16.00
N ASP A 59 -20.83 -9.55 -15.72
CA ASP A 59 -22.12 -10.18 -15.41
C ASP A 59 -22.65 -9.62 -14.09
N VAL A 60 -23.86 -9.08 -14.11
CA VAL A 60 -24.59 -8.53 -12.95
C VAL A 60 -25.70 -9.50 -12.54
#